data_AF-A0A1G6HH56-F1
#
_entry.id   AF-A0A1G6HH56-F1
#
_cell.length_a   1.000
_cell.length_b   1.000
_cell.length_c   1.000
_cell.angle_alpha   90.00
_cell.angle_beta   90.00
_cell.angle_gamma   90.00
#
_symmetry.space_group_name_H-M   'P 1'
#
loop_
_entity.id
_entity.type
_entity.pdbx_description
1 polymer ?
#
loop_
_entity_poly.entity_id
_entity_poly.type
_entity_poly.pdbx_seq_one_letter_code
_entity_poly.pdbx_strand_id
1 'polypeptide(L)'
;MGLPVHVDPGDGVSAAILRWVLRDGQPPQRAREVSRVVQELPREGNLPLAALAAAVFADAHALDRSRPLGRAMARFLALRAAVADSISGGAARDSTVAPAFEFTDPLSTPAGWRAAWASAGVTCDAVSSQVLVLNLSLVGDAPAVAICGACPGEPTWLTLRSLEGSFGLASPQDVFVCENPTIVEAAAAMSGARSRTLVCTFGRPSAAAWALLRGLVPAARLHFRADGDVTGWSIVETFLTEFPQATTWRMPPGMTAFEEELLGDLLSDLVNEADQTE
;
A
#
# COMPACT_ATOMS: atom_id res chain seq x y z
N MET A 1 4.30 -10.24 17.95
CA MET A 1 5.61 -9.74 17.49
C MET A 1 6.44 -10.92 17.01
N GLY A 2 6.48 -11.18 15.71
CA GLY A 2 7.40 -12.15 15.13
C GLY A 2 8.66 -11.41 14.73
N LEU A 3 9.79 -11.73 15.35
CA LEU A 3 11.11 -11.22 14.97
C LEU A 3 11.43 -11.62 13.51
N PRO A 4 12.24 -10.83 12.78
CA PRO A 4 12.77 -11.24 11.49
C PRO A 4 13.64 -12.49 11.70
N VAL A 5 13.19 -13.62 11.15
CA VAL A 5 13.97 -14.86 11.19
C VAL A 5 14.97 -14.80 10.04
N HIS A 6 16.21 -14.43 10.34
CA HIS A 6 17.34 -14.65 9.43
C HIS A 6 17.53 -16.15 9.22
N VAL A 7 17.52 -16.60 7.96
CA VAL A 7 17.83 -17.98 7.58
C VAL A 7 19.14 -17.98 6.80
N ASP A 8 20.06 -18.84 7.21
CA ASP A 8 21.41 -19.05 6.66
C ASP A 8 21.36 -19.57 5.19
N PRO A 9 22.18 -19.07 4.23
CA PRO A 9 21.95 -19.23 2.79
C PRO A 9 22.39 -20.56 2.15
N GLY A 10 22.88 -21.55 2.91
CA GLY A 10 23.52 -22.76 2.37
C GLY A 10 22.63 -23.74 1.57
N ASP A 11 21.30 -23.63 1.66
CA ASP A 11 20.29 -24.52 1.01
C ASP A 11 19.07 -23.71 0.48
N GLY A 12 19.30 -22.45 0.11
CA GLY A 12 18.32 -21.35 0.22
C GLY A 12 16.98 -21.48 -0.54
N VAL A 13 16.96 -21.92 -1.80
CA VAL A 13 15.71 -21.92 -2.61
C VAL A 13 14.92 -23.21 -2.46
N SER A 14 15.58 -24.35 -2.57
CA SER A 14 14.94 -25.67 -2.44
C SER A 14 14.36 -25.87 -1.04
N ALA A 15 15.08 -25.48 0.02
CA ALA A 15 14.57 -25.52 1.39
C ALA A 15 13.41 -24.53 1.59
N ALA A 16 13.44 -23.35 0.97
CA ALA A 16 12.34 -22.40 1.05
C ALA A 16 11.08 -22.89 0.33
N ILE A 17 11.21 -23.53 -0.84
CA ILE A 17 10.10 -24.16 -1.56
C ILE A 17 9.49 -25.27 -0.72
N LEU A 18 10.30 -26.17 -0.16
CA LEU A 18 9.82 -27.27 0.68
C LEU A 18 9.09 -26.73 1.93
N ARG A 19 9.72 -25.79 2.63
CA ARG A 19 9.22 -25.23 3.90
C ARG A 19 7.98 -24.36 3.74
N TRP A 20 7.96 -23.47 2.75
CA TRP A 20 6.98 -22.38 2.69
C TRP A 20 5.93 -22.54 1.58
N VAL A 21 6.28 -23.20 0.48
CA VAL A 21 5.39 -23.44 -0.66
C VAL A 21 4.70 -24.78 -0.48
N LEU A 22 5.46 -25.88 -0.41
CA LEU A 22 4.91 -27.24 -0.36
C LEU A 22 4.29 -27.56 1.02
N ARG A 23 4.97 -27.22 2.13
CA ARG A 23 4.63 -27.59 3.53
C ARG A 23 4.42 -29.10 3.75
N ASP A 24 4.64 -29.58 4.97
CA ASP A 24 4.37 -30.97 5.32
C ASP A 24 2.85 -31.25 5.37
N GLY A 25 2.44 -32.37 4.76
CA GLY A 25 1.06 -32.90 4.80
C GLY A 25 0.57 -33.55 3.49
N GLN A 26 0.75 -32.90 2.34
CA GLN A 26 0.41 -33.42 0.99
C GLN A 26 1.28 -32.79 -0.14
N PRO A 27 2.63 -32.94 -0.14
CA PRO A 27 3.50 -32.24 -1.10
C PRO A 27 3.18 -32.51 -2.60
N PRO A 28 2.84 -33.75 -3.03
CA PRO A 28 2.53 -34.02 -4.44
C PRO A 28 1.26 -33.32 -4.93
N GLN A 29 0.23 -33.24 -4.09
CA GLN A 29 -1.02 -32.54 -4.45
C GLN A 29 -0.74 -31.05 -4.65
N ARG A 30 -0.04 -30.41 -3.69
CA ARG A 30 0.26 -28.99 -3.80
C ARG A 30 1.16 -28.67 -4.98
N ALA A 31 2.15 -29.52 -5.27
CA ALA A 31 2.98 -29.37 -6.46
C ALA A 31 2.15 -29.38 -7.76
N ARG A 32 1.15 -30.25 -7.86
CA ARG A 32 0.22 -30.27 -9.01
C ARG A 32 -0.61 -28.99 -9.08
N GLU A 33 -1.16 -28.52 -7.97
CA GLU A 33 -1.95 -27.29 -7.92
C GLU A 33 -1.11 -26.07 -8.33
N VAL A 34 0.11 -25.94 -7.79
CA VAL A 34 1.07 -24.91 -8.18
C VAL A 34 1.39 -24.99 -9.67
N SER A 35 1.67 -26.19 -10.19
CA SER A 35 1.97 -26.39 -11.62
C SER A 35 0.80 -25.97 -12.52
N ARG A 36 -0.45 -26.25 -12.11
CA ARG A 36 -1.64 -25.82 -12.87
C ARG A 36 -1.73 -24.31 -12.95
N VAL A 37 -1.49 -23.61 -11.83
CA VAL A 37 -1.48 -22.14 -11.84
C VAL A 37 -0.37 -21.62 -12.74
N VAL A 38 0.85 -22.17 -12.63
CA VAL A 38 2.01 -21.73 -13.42
C VAL A 38 1.79 -21.87 -14.93
N GLN A 39 1.11 -22.93 -15.37
CA GLN A 39 0.77 -23.16 -16.78
C GLN A 39 -0.20 -22.11 -17.35
N GLU A 40 -1.05 -21.55 -16.50
CA GLU A 40 -2.06 -20.55 -16.86
C GLU A 40 -1.61 -19.11 -16.59
N LEU A 41 -0.37 -18.91 -16.11
CA LEU A 41 0.15 -17.57 -15.90
C LEU A 41 0.31 -16.85 -17.25
N PRO A 42 -0.10 -15.57 -17.34
CA PRO A 42 0.03 -14.82 -18.56
C PRO A 42 1.51 -14.60 -18.92
N ARG A 43 1.81 -14.60 -20.23
CA ARG A 43 3.14 -14.21 -20.74
C ARG A 43 3.35 -12.70 -20.67
N GLU A 44 2.26 -11.95 -20.82
CA GLU A 44 2.20 -10.50 -20.70
C GLU A 44 0.87 -10.09 -20.06
N GLY A 45 0.86 -8.96 -19.36
CA GLY A 45 -0.38 -8.23 -19.11
C GLY A 45 -0.98 -8.40 -17.72
N ASN A 46 -2.29 -8.16 -17.67
CA ASN A 46 -3.04 -7.57 -16.55
C ASN A 46 -4.12 -8.53 -15.98
N LEU A 47 -3.87 -9.85 -15.97
CA LEU A 47 -4.91 -10.84 -15.65
C LEU A 47 -5.35 -10.73 -14.18
N PRO A 48 -6.64 -10.47 -13.87
CA PRO A 48 -7.09 -10.39 -12.49
C PRO A 48 -6.92 -11.71 -11.74
N LEU A 49 -6.41 -11.66 -10.51
CA LEU A 49 -6.16 -12.84 -9.68
C LEU A 49 -7.41 -13.72 -9.50
N ALA A 50 -8.57 -13.11 -9.28
CA ALA A 50 -9.84 -13.82 -9.14
C ALA A 50 -10.25 -14.53 -10.44
N ALA A 51 -9.96 -13.93 -11.60
CA ALA A 51 -10.24 -14.55 -12.89
C ALA A 51 -9.31 -15.74 -13.15
N LEU A 52 -8.02 -15.62 -12.83
CA LEU A 52 -7.07 -16.74 -12.87
C LEU A 52 -7.53 -17.89 -11.97
N ALA A 53 -7.93 -17.58 -10.73
CA ALA A 53 -8.41 -18.57 -9.77
C ALA A 53 -9.66 -19.32 -10.29
N ALA A 54 -10.63 -18.57 -10.81
CA ALA A 54 -11.85 -19.13 -11.39
C ALA A 54 -11.55 -20.00 -12.63
N ALA A 55 -10.65 -19.56 -13.51
CA ALA A 55 -10.27 -20.32 -14.69
C ALA A 55 -9.59 -21.65 -14.34
N VAL A 56 -8.68 -21.64 -13.36
CA VAL A 56 -7.92 -22.84 -12.97
C VAL A 56 -8.74 -23.79 -12.10
N PHE A 57 -9.57 -23.28 -11.19
CA PHE A 57 -10.20 -24.07 -10.12
C PHE A 57 -11.73 -24.04 -10.09
N ALA A 58 -12.39 -23.29 -10.97
CA ALA A 58 -13.82 -22.97 -10.87
C ALA A 58 -14.21 -22.34 -9.51
N ASP A 59 -13.26 -21.70 -8.85
CA ASP A 59 -13.41 -20.99 -7.57
C ASP A 59 -12.58 -19.70 -7.63
N ALA A 60 -13.27 -18.55 -7.73
CA ALA A 60 -12.63 -17.24 -7.79
C ALA A 60 -11.79 -16.89 -6.55
N HIS A 61 -12.02 -17.61 -5.43
CA HIS A 61 -11.32 -17.40 -4.17
C HIS A 61 -10.19 -18.40 -3.94
N ALA A 62 -9.95 -19.36 -4.84
CA ALA A 62 -8.97 -20.43 -4.63
C ALA A 62 -7.54 -19.91 -4.38
N LEU A 63 -7.21 -18.74 -4.91
CA LEU A 63 -5.90 -18.10 -4.80
C LEU A 63 -5.87 -16.89 -3.84
N ASP A 64 -6.94 -16.68 -3.06
CA ASP A 64 -7.00 -15.58 -2.09
C ASP A 64 -5.90 -15.70 -1.03
N ARG A 65 -5.52 -14.55 -0.45
CA ARG A 65 -4.53 -14.47 0.65
C ARG A 65 -4.93 -15.30 1.88
N SER A 66 -6.23 -15.50 2.09
CA SER A 66 -6.79 -16.34 3.16
C SER A 66 -6.60 -17.83 2.90
N ARG A 67 -6.35 -18.26 1.65
CA ARG A 67 -6.21 -19.67 1.27
C ARG A 67 -4.75 -20.14 1.35
N PRO A 68 -4.51 -21.41 1.74
CA PRO A 68 -3.17 -21.99 1.73
C PRO A 68 -2.48 -21.95 0.36
N LEU A 69 -3.21 -22.24 -0.72
CA LEU A 69 -2.66 -22.25 -2.07
C LEU A 69 -2.27 -20.85 -2.56
N GLY A 70 -3.12 -19.84 -2.33
CA GLY A 70 -2.81 -18.44 -2.65
C GLY A 70 -1.52 -17.95 -1.97
N ARG A 71 -1.37 -18.24 -0.67
CA ARG A 71 -0.13 -17.95 0.09
C ARG A 71 1.09 -18.66 -0.48
N ALA A 72 0.96 -19.93 -0.86
CA ALA A 72 2.03 -20.71 -1.45
C ALA A 72 2.46 -20.13 -2.82
N MET A 73 1.48 -19.76 -3.65
CA MET A 73 1.74 -19.15 -4.96
C MET A 73 2.45 -17.80 -4.85
N ALA A 74 1.99 -16.89 -3.97
CA ALA A 74 2.67 -15.61 -3.79
C ALA A 74 4.14 -15.78 -3.37
N ARG A 75 4.43 -16.71 -2.44
CA ARG A 75 5.82 -17.01 -2.06
C ARG A 75 6.62 -17.62 -3.20
N PHE A 76 6.03 -18.55 -3.96
CA PHE A 76 6.67 -19.12 -5.15
C PHE A 76 7.01 -18.05 -6.18
N LEU A 77 6.10 -17.12 -6.47
CA LEU A 77 6.31 -16.05 -7.43
C LEU A 77 7.37 -15.04 -6.96
N ALA A 78 7.36 -14.69 -5.66
CA ALA A 78 8.39 -13.84 -5.07
C ALA A 78 9.79 -14.49 -5.16
N LEU A 79 9.90 -15.80 -4.86
CA LEU A 79 11.14 -16.56 -5.03
C LEU A 79 11.57 -16.60 -6.51
N ARG A 80 10.64 -16.84 -7.43
CA ARG A 80 10.91 -16.88 -8.87
C ARG A 80 11.46 -15.55 -9.40
N ALA A 81 10.85 -14.44 -8.98
CA ALA A 81 11.30 -13.08 -9.35
C ALA A 81 12.71 -12.81 -8.83
N ALA A 82 12.95 -13.09 -7.54
CA ALA A 82 14.27 -12.94 -6.92
C ALA A 82 15.38 -13.74 -7.63
N VAL A 83 15.09 -14.98 -8.02
CA VAL A 83 16.03 -15.82 -8.77
C VAL A 83 16.29 -15.23 -10.16
N ALA A 84 15.25 -14.76 -10.86
CA ALA A 84 15.41 -14.13 -12.17
C ALA A 84 16.27 -12.86 -12.11
N ASP A 85 16.08 -12.04 -11.07
CA ASP A 85 16.87 -10.82 -10.84
C ASP A 85 18.33 -11.13 -10.54
N SER A 86 18.62 -12.18 -9.75
CA SER A 86 20.01 -12.57 -9.45
C SER A 86 20.76 -13.12 -10.67
N ILE A 87 20.07 -13.80 -11.58
CA ILE A 87 20.64 -14.27 -12.85
C ILE A 87 20.89 -13.08 -13.81
N SER A 88 19.97 -12.12 -13.84
CA SER A 88 20.04 -10.97 -14.76
C SER A 88 20.99 -9.87 -14.27
N GLY A 89 21.17 -9.74 -12.95
CA GLY A 89 21.96 -8.70 -12.29
C GLY A 89 23.48 -8.86 -12.35
N GLY A 90 24.01 -9.85 -13.09
CA GLY A 90 25.42 -9.93 -13.44
C GLY A 90 26.41 -10.00 -12.26
N ALA A 91 25.99 -10.49 -11.08
CA ALA A 91 26.90 -10.71 -9.97
C ALA A 91 28.04 -11.64 -10.43
N ALA A 92 29.27 -11.14 -10.35
CA ALA A 92 30.48 -11.76 -10.88
C ALA A 92 30.53 -13.26 -10.56
N ARG A 93 30.67 -14.08 -11.62
CA ARG A 93 30.76 -15.56 -11.58
C ARG A 93 32.01 -16.09 -10.86
N ASP A 94 32.72 -15.25 -10.11
CA ASP A 94 33.98 -15.54 -9.43
C ASP A 94 33.82 -15.64 -7.89
N SER A 95 32.59 -15.50 -7.37
CA SER A 95 32.27 -15.81 -5.98
C SER A 95 31.80 -17.25 -5.85
N THR A 96 32.57 -18.09 -5.15
CA THR A 96 32.15 -19.43 -4.68
C THR A 96 31.09 -19.38 -3.58
N VAL A 97 30.67 -18.18 -3.17
CA VAL A 97 29.58 -17.94 -2.22
C VAL A 97 28.35 -17.55 -3.03
N ALA A 98 27.30 -18.37 -2.95
CA ALA A 98 25.99 -18.04 -3.51
C ALA A 98 25.55 -16.67 -2.96
N PRO A 99 25.00 -15.75 -3.79
CA PRO A 99 24.54 -14.47 -3.29
C PRO A 99 23.52 -14.72 -2.19
N ALA A 100 23.79 -14.20 -0.99
CA ALA A 100 22.86 -14.25 0.12
C ALA A 100 21.63 -13.42 -0.24
N PHE A 101 20.56 -14.10 -0.67
CA PHE A 101 19.30 -13.44 -0.97
C PHE A 101 18.48 -13.30 0.30
N GLU A 102 18.19 -12.06 0.71
CA GLU A 102 17.30 -11.78 1.82
C GLU A 102 15.84 -11.99 1.37
N PHE A 103 15.30 -13.17 1.63
CA PHE A 103 13.89 -13.47 1.34
C PHE A 103 12.97 -12.75 2.32
N THR A 104 12.35 -11.68 1.85
CA THR A 104 11.21 -11.07 2.55
C THR A 104 9.93 -11.81 2.18
N ASP A 105 9.21 -12.35 3.18
CA ASP A 105 7.93 -13.01 2.93
C ASP A 105 6.93 -12.00 2.31
N PRO A 106 6.41 -12.22 1.08
CA PRO A 106 5.46 -11.30 0.45
C PRO A 106 4.14 -11.16 1.24
N LEU A 107 3.89 -12.05 2.20
CA LEU A 107 2.73 -11.98 3.08
C LEU A 107 2.90 -11.03 4.27
N SER A 108 4.09 -10.46 4.47
CA SER A 108 4.34 -9.51 5.55
C SER A 108 3.62 -8.17 5.32
N THR A 109 3.39 -7.79 4.05
CA THR A 109 2.71 -6.53 3.70
C THR A 109 1.66 -6.73 2.61
N PRO A 110 0.67 -5.82 2.46
CA PRO A 110 -0.21 -5.80 1.29
C PRO A 110 0.53 -5.52 -0.03
N ALA A 111 1.56 -4.67 0.01
CA ALA A 111 2.38 -4.34 -1.15
C ALA A 111 3.19 -5.54 -1.65
N GLY A 112 3.83 -6.30 -0.75
CA GLY A 112 4.59 -7.50 -1.09
C GLY A 112 3.73 -8.57 -1.78
N TRP A 113 2.49 -8.76 -1.33
CA TRP A 113 1.52 -9.67 -1.96
C TRP A 113 1.21 -9.25 -3.39
N ARG A 114 0.94 -7.96 -3.62
CA ARG A 114 0.65 -7.46 -4.97
C ARG A 114 1.87 -7.56 -5.88
N ALA A 115 3.05 -7.19 -5.38
CA ALA A 115 4.31 -7.29 -6.13
C ALA A 115 4.61 -8.74 -6.55
N ALA A 116 4.35 -9.71 -5.69
CA ALA A 116 4.53 -11.12 -6.01
C ALA A 116 3.63 -11.60 -7.15
N TRP A 117 2.37 -11.17 -7.21
CA TRP A 117 1.49 -11.52 -8.34
C TRP A 117 1.82 -10.73 -9.60
N ALA A 118 2.16 -9.45 -9.45
CA ALA A 118 2.54 -8.57 -10.56
C ALA A 118 3.79 -9.07 -11.30
N SER A 119 4.75 -9.69 -10.60
CA SER A 119 5.94 -10.32 -11.22
C SER A 119 5.60 -11.49 -12.16
N ALA A 120 4.33 -11.90 -12.20
CA ALA A 120 3.79 -12.92 -13.07
C ALA A 120 2.70 -12.42 -14.02
N GLY A 121 2.53 -11.10 -14.18
CA GLY A 121 1.46 -10.51 -14.99
C GLY A 121 0.05 -10.70 -14.41
N VAL A 122 -0.05 -10.92 -13.10
CA VAL A 122 -1.35 -11.08 -12.42
C VAL A 122 -1.64 -9.85 -11.59
N THR A 123 -2.76 -9.21 -11.85
CA THR A 123 -3.20 -8.02 -11.11
C THR A 123 -4.04 -8.42 -9.90
N CYS A 124 -3.71 -7.80 -8.77
CA CYS A 124 -4.59 -7.81 -7.61
C CYS A 124 -5.60 -6.66 -7.73
N ASP A 125 -6.71 -6.77 -7.02
CA ASP A 125 -7.68 -5.68 -6.94
C ASP A 125 -7.04 -4.39 -6.39
N ALA A 126 -7.07 -3.35 -7.23
CA ALA A 126 -6.54 -2.02 -6.99
C ALA A 126 -7.65 -0.96 -6.89
N VAL A 127 -8.91 -1.30 -7.20
CA VAL A 127 -10.02 -0.35 -7.16
C VAL A 127 -10.71 -0.32 -5.80
N SER A 128 -10.76 -1.45 -5.09
CA SER A 128 -11.31 -1.47 -3.72
C SER A 128 -10.37 -0.85 -2.68
N SER A 129 -9.09 -0.70 -3.00
CA SER A 129 -8.14 0.03 -2.16
C SER A 129 -8.25 1.52 -2.48
N GLN A 130 -8.81 2.30 -1.55
CA GLN A 130 -9.16 3.70 -1.78
C GLN A 130 -8.58 4.63 -0.70
N VAL A 131 -8.47 5.91 -1.03
CA VAL A 131 -8.11 7.00 -0.12
C VAL A 131 -8.93 8.23 -0.50
N LEU A 132 -9.48 8.92 0.50
CA LEU A 132 -10.28 10.12 0.29
C LEU A 132 -9.36 11.35 0.37
N VAL A 133 -9.49 12.30 -0.55
CA VAL A 133 -8.65 13.51 -0.57
C VAL A 133 -9.49 14.76 -0.76
N LEU A 134 -9.00 15.89 -0.28
CA LEU A 134 -9.57 17.22 -0.51
C LEU A 134 -8.45 18.20 -0.90
N ASN A 135 -8.69 19.00 -1.94
CA ASN A 135 -7.80 20.06 -2.43
C ASN A 135 -6.33 19.62 -2.58
N LEU A 136 -6.14 18.42 -3.14
CA LEU A 136 -4.83 17.86 -3.42
C LEU A 136 -4.37 18.26 -4.83
N SER A 137 -3.43 19.19 -4.93
CA SER A 137 -2.89 19.62 -6.23
C SER A 137 -1.71 18.74 -6.65
N LEU A 138 -1.95 17.81 -7.58
CA LEU A 138 -0.95 16.89 -8.10
C LEU A 138 -0.41 17.33 -9.47
N VAL A 139 0.82 16.95 -9.76
CA VAL A 139 1.46 17.02 -11.08
C VAL A 139 1.98 15.65 -11.47
N GLY A 140 2.02 15.35 -12.76
CA GLY A 140 2.46 14.05 -13.30
C GLY A 140 1.51 13.51 -14.38
N ASP A 141 1.61 12.21 -14.66
CA ASP A 141 0.80 11.51 -15.67
C ASP A 141 -0.16 10.46 -15.08
N ALA A 142 -0.13 10.23 -13.77
CA ALA A 142 -1.08 9.32 -13.12
C ALA A 142 -2.52 9.86 -13.26
N PRO A 143 -3.54 8.99 -13.44
CA PRO A 143 -4.94 9.41 -13.53
C PRO A 143 -5.43 10.27 -12.35
N ALA A 144 -4.86 10.05 -11.16
CA ALA A 144 -5.14 10.84 -9.95
C ALA A 144 -4.92 12.35 -10.16
N VAL A 145 -3.98 12.75 -11.04
CA VAL A 145 -3.72 14.16 -11.35
C VAL A 145 -4.97 14.84 -11.92
N ALA A 146 -5.58 14.22 -12.94
CA ALA A 146 -6.80 14.75 -13.56
C ALA A 146 -8.00 14.67 -12.61
N ILE A 147 -8.12 13.58 -11.85
CA ILE A 147 -9.22 13.38 -10.89
C ILE A 147 -9.20 14.45 -9.80
N CYS A 148 -8.05 14.71 -9.17
CA CYS A 148 -7.95 15.73 -8.12
C CYS A 148 -8.18 17.15 -8.64
N GLY A 149 -7.82 17.44 -9.89
CA GLY A 149 -8.00 18.75 -10.50
C GLY A 149 -9.43 19.04 -10.99
N ALA A 150 -10.32 18.04 -11.04
CA ALA A 150 -11.62 18.18 -11.68
C ALA A 150 -12.62 19.03 -10.89
N CYS A 151 -12.62 18.90 -9.55
CA CYS A 151 -13.62 19.52 -8.68
C CYS A 151 -12.96 20.13 -7.42
N PRO A 152 -12.31 21.30 -7.51
CA PRO A 152 -11.76 21.98 -6.33
C PRO A 152 -12.83 22.19 -5.25
N GLY A 153 -12.50 21.85 -4.01
CA GLY A 153 -13.40 21.94 -2.86
C GLY A 153 -14.30 20.73 -2.60
N GLU A 154 -14.32 19.74 -3.49
CA GLU A 154 -15.11 18.51 -3.32
C GLU A 154 -14.23 17.32 -2.87
N PRO A 155 -14.60 16.60 -1.80
CA PRO A 155 -13.92 15.38 -1.41
C PRO A 155 -13.95 14.34 -2.54
N THR A 156 -12.80 13.78 -2.88
CA THR A 156 -12.67 12.88 -4.03
C THR A 156 -11.99 11.58 -3.63
N TRP A 157 -12.59 10.45 -4.01
CA TRP A 157 -11.99 9.13 -3.83
C TRP A 157 -10.93 8.86 -4.90
N LEU A 158 -9.73 8.52 -4.47
CA LEU A 158 -8.69 7.94 -5.31
C LEU A 158 -8.61 6.44 -5.06
N THR A 159 -8.43 5.67 -6.12
CA THR A 159 -8.12 4.24 -6.06
C THR A 159 -6.62 4.02 -6.15
N LEU A 160 -6.12 2.87 -5.70
CA LEU A 160 -4.72 2.50 -5.95
C LEU A 160 -4.41 2.49 -7.45
N ARG A 161 -5.37 2.06 -8.29
CA ARG A 161 -5.23 2.08 -9.75
C ARG A 161 -5.07 3.49 -10.31
N SER A 162 -5.77 4.50 -9.77
CA SER A 162 -5.60 5.88 -10.24
C SER A 162 -4.23 6.49 -9.88
N LEU A 163 -3.48 5.86 -8.97
CA LEU A 163 -2.12 6.27 -8.60
C LEU A 163 -1.04 5.59 -9.47
N GLU A 164 -1.42 4.77 -10.45
CA GLU A 164 -0.48 4.18 -11.41
C GLU A 164 0.07 5.26 -12.35
N GLY A 165 1.38 5.47 -12.32
CA GLY A 165 2.08 6.52 -13.06
C GLY A 165 2.93 7.40 -12.16
N SER A 166 3.50 8.46 -12.72
CA SER A 166 4.17 9.52 -11.97
C SER A 166 3.14 10.47 -11.37
N PHE A 167 3.33 10.81 -10.10
CA PHE A 167 2.61 11.89 -9.44
C PHE A 167 3.45 12.49 -8.32
N GLY A 168 3.14 13.73 -7.95
CA GLY A 168 3.74 14.43 -6.82
C GLY A 168 3.06 15.79 -6.61
N LEU A 169 3.47 16.51 -5.57
CA LEU A 169 3.04 17.89 -5.36
C LEU A 169 3.86 18.85 -6.22
N ALA A 170 3.24 19.90 -6.75
CA ALA A 170 3.92 20.91 -7.57
C ALA A 170 4.92 21.77 -6.76
N SER A 171 4.63 21.98 -5.47
CA SER A 171 5.41 22.81 -4.56
C SER A 171 5.32 22.31 -3.13
N PRO A 172 6.30 22.62 -2.27
CA PRO A 172 6.25 22.25 -0.85
C PRO A 172 5.00 22.80 -0.14
N GLN A 173 4.24 21.95 0.54
CA GLN A 173 3.05 22.36 1.30
C GLN A 173 2.74 21.44 2.48
N ASP A 174 1.91 21.94 3.41
CA ASP A 174 1.34 21.13 4.49
C ASP A 174 0.23 20.24 3.95
N VAL A 175 0.26 18.96 4.34
CA VAL A 175 -0.77 17.98 4.04
C VAL A 175 -1.24 17.39 5.37
N PHE A 176 -2.50 17.65 5.68
CA PHE A 176 -3.13 17.13 6.89
C PHE A 176 -3.70 15.74 6.58
N VAL A 177 -3.57 14.82 7.54
CA VAL A 177 -4.03 13.45 7.40
C VAL A 177 -4.90 13.09 8.59
N CYS A 178 -6.12 12.66 8.34
CA CYS A 178 -7.09 12.22 9.36
C CYS A 178 -7.57 10.79 9.09
N GLU A 179 -8.17 10.16 10.10
CA GLU A 179 -8.81 8.85 9.94
C GLU A 179 -10.26 9.00 9.47
N ASN A 180 -10.95 10.01 10.01
CA ASN A 180 -12.39 10.13 9.96
C ASN A 180 -12.86 10.99 8.77
N PRO A 181 -13.79 10.49 7.94
CA PRO A 181 -14.34 11.23 6.80
C PRO A 181 -15.09 12.51 7.21
N THR A 182 -15.66 12.55 8.43
CA THR A 182 -16.42 13.70 8.94
C THR A 182 -15.59 14.99 8.91
N ILE A 183 -14.29 14.89 9.16
CA ILE A 183 -13.37 16.02 9.11
C ILE A 183 -13.25 16.57 7.68
N VAL A 184 -13.21 15.68 6.68
CA VAL A 184 -13.12 16.05 5.25
C VAL A 184 -14.43 16.70 4.77
N GLU A 185 -15.56 16.10 5.12
CA GLU A 185 -16.89 16.62 4.78
C GLU A 185 -17.09 18.02 5.37
N ALA A 186 -16.75 18.20 6.65
CA ALA A 186 -16.87 19.48 7.32
C ALA A 186 -15.90 20.53 6.76
N ALA A 187 -14.66 20.15 6.42
CA ALA A 187 -13.69 21.05 5.80
C ALA A 187 -14.15 21.52 4.41
N ALA A 188 -14.70 20.61 3.60
CA ALA A 188 -15.30 20.93 2.31
C ALA A 188 -16.52 21.86 2.46
N ALA A 189 -17.42 21.58 3.40
CA ALA A 189 -18.60 22.41 3.65
C ALA A 189 -18.25 23.82 4.16
N MET A 190 -17.23 23.95 5.01
CA MET A 190 -16.84 25.22 5.62
C MET A 190 -15.99 26.10 4.68
N SER A 191 -15.02 25.51 3.99
CA SER A 191 -13.98 26.25 3.26
C SER A 191 -13.93 25.91 1.77
N GLY A 192 -14.56 24.82 1.31
CA GLY A 192 -14.54 24.39 -0.09
C GLY A 192 -13.12 24.38 -0.65
N ALA A 193 -12.93 25.01 -1.81
CA ALA A 193 -11.63 25.11 -2.49
C ALA A 193 -10.55 25.88 -1.68
N ARG A 194 -10.94 26.65 -0.67
CA ARG A 194 -10.01 27.37 0.24
C ARG A 194 -9.55 26.51 1.42
N SER A 195 -10.02 25.28 1.56
CA SER A 195 -9.48 24.37 2.57
C SER A 195 -8.06 23.94 2.19
N ARG A 196 -7.19 23.75 3.18
CA ARG A 196 -5.87 23.15 2.98
C ARG A 196 -5.99 21.71 2.47
N THR A 197 -4.90 21.18 1.92
CA THR A 197 -4.86 19.79 1.44
C THR A 197 -5.07 18.81 2.60
N LEU A 198 -6.05 17.93 2.43
CA LEU A 198 -6.42 16.91 3.42
C LEU A 198 -6.44 15.52 2.75
N VAL A 199 -5.93 14.53 3.47
CA VAL A 199 -5.99 13.11 3.10
C VAL A 199 -6.69 12.37 4.23
N CYS A 200 -7.70 11.58 3.91
CA CYS A 200 -8.41 10.76 4.88
C CYS A 200 -8.19 9.28 4.58
N THR A 201 -7.72 8.55 5.59
CA THR A 201 -7.43 7.12 5.47
C THR A 201 -8.67 6.26 5.56
N PHE A 202 -9.79 6.80 6.08
CA PHE A 202 -11.06 6.11 6.29
C PHE A 202 -10.87 4.82 7.09
N GLY A 203 -10.36 4.98 8.32
CA GLY A 203 -9.91 3.87 9.15
C GLY A 203 -8.43 3.52 8.95
N ARG A 204 -8.10 2.23 9.08
CA ARG A 204 -6.72 1.74 8.88
C ARG A 204 -6.24 2.05 7.45
N PRO A 205 -5.00 2.55 7.29
CA PRO A 205 -4.53 3.02 5.99
C PRO A 205 -4.48 1.91 4.94
N SER A 206 -5.20 2.16 3.84
CA SER A 206 -5.24 1.28 2.67
C SER A 206 -3.92 1.34 1.89
N ALA A 207 -3.73 0.43 0.93
CA ALA A 207 -2.57 0.50 0.05
C ALA A 207 -2.55 1.77 -0.84
N ALA A 208 -3.72 2.34 -1.12
CA ALA A 208 -3.83 3.61 -1.85
C ALA A 208 -3.37 4.77 -0.97
N ALA A 209 -3.75 4.79 0.32
CA ALA A 209 -3.26 5.79 1.27
C ALA A 209 -1.74 5.73 1.40
N TRP A 210 -1.15 4.54 1.56
CA TRP A 210 0.31 4.37 1.61
C TRP A 210 1.01 4.81 0.32
N ALA A 211 0.49 4.39 -0.85
CA ALA A 211 1.07 4.75 -2.13
C ALA A 211 1.02 6.27 -2.36
N LEU A 212 -0.13 6.89 -2.07
CA LEU A 212 -0.31 8.33 -2.15
C LEU A 212 0.70 9.05 -1.25
N LEU A 213 0.67 8.78 0.07
CA LEU A 213 1.50 9.49 1.03
C LEU A 213 2.99 9.40 0.69
N ARG A 214 3.50 8.23 0.29
CA ARG A 214 4.89 8.06 -0.17
C ARG A 214 5.22 8.93 -1.38
N GLY A 215 4.31 9.04 -2.34
CA GLY A 215 4.49 9.91 -3.50
C GLY A 215 4.44 11.41 -3.16
N LEU A 216 3.79 11.79 -2.07
CA LEU A 216 3.73 13.19 -1.61
C LEU A 216 4.97 13.62 -0.81
N VAL A 217 5.63 12.70 -0.08
CA VAL A 217 6.77 12.98 0.83
C VAL A 217 7.81 13.96 0.27
N PRO A 218 8.24 13.91 -1.01
CA PRO A 218 9.27 14.82 -1.52
C PRO A 218 8.95 16.30 -1.37
N ALA A 219 7.67 16.67 -1.26
CA ALA A 219 7.20 18.05 -1.13
C ALA A 219 6.07 18.22 -0.09
N ALA A 220 5.79 17.20 0.74
CA ALA A 220 4.76 17.27 1.76
C ALA A 220 5.36 17.39 3.16
N ARG A 221 4.83 18.33 3.96
CA ARG A 221 4.92 18.27 5.42
C ARG A 221 3.66 17.58 5.94
N LEU A 222 3.83 16.34 6.39
CA LEU A 222 2.72 15.48 6.80
C LEU A 222 2.36 15.70 8.27
N HIS A 223 1.07 15.95 8.53
CA HIS A 223 0.51 16.14 9.86
C HIS A 223 -0.55 15.08 10.13
N PHE A 224 -0.27 14.11 10.99
CA PHE A 224 -1.12 12.94 11.20
C PHE A 224 -2.03 13.06 12.42
N ARG A 225 -3.30 12.72 12.23
CA ARG A 225 -4.28 12.52 13.28
C ARG A 225 -5.06 11.22 13.04
N ALA A 226 -5.49 10.63 14.14
CA ALA A 226 -6.50 9.59 14.20
C ALA A 226 -7.27 9.76 15.52
N ASP A 227 -8.20 8.87 15.79
CA ASP A 227 -8.94 8.87 17.06
C ASP A 227 -8.03 8.64 18.26
N GLY A 228 -8.39 9.23 19.40
CA GLY A 228 -7.67 9.11 20.68
C GLY A 228 -7.81 7.75 21.37
N ASP A 229 -7.84 6.65 20.61
CA ASP A 229 -7.93 5.30 21.14
C ASP A 229 -6.69 4.46 20.78
N VAL A 230 -6.64 3.21 21.25
CA VAL A 230 -5.50 2.30 21.00
C VAL A 230 -5.28 2.08 19.50
N THR A 231 -6.34 2.06 18.70
CA THR A 231 -6.25 1.83 17.26
C THR A 231 -5.69 3.06 16.56
N GLY A 232 -6.22 4.26 16.86
CA GLY A 232 -5.77 5.51 16.27
C GLY A 232 -4.32 5.83 16.63
N TRP A 233 -3.91 5.61 17.89
CA TRP A 233 -2.50 5.70 18.27
C TRP A 233 -1.62 4.73 17.49
N SER A 234 -2.05 3.48 17.31
CA SER A 234 -1.30 2.50 16.51
C SER A 234 -1.16 2.91 15.04
N ILE A 235 -2.19 3.54 14.46
CA ILE A 235 -2.14 4.08 13.09
C ILE A 235 -1.10 5.20 13.01
N VAL A 236 -1.16 6.18 13.90
CA VAL A 236 -0.25 7.33 13.93
C VAL A 236 1.19 6.89 14.17
N GLU A 237 1.45 5.98 15.10
CA GLU A 237 2.79 5.42 15.35
C GLU A 237 3.36 4.72 14.10
N THR A 238 2.51 3.98 13.37
CA THR A 238 2.91 3.33 12.12
C THR A 238 3.30 4.37 11.08
N PHE A 239 2.56 5.47 10.97
CA PHE A 239 2.90 6.57 10.08
C PHE A 239 4.19 7.29 10.46
N LEU A 240 4.38 7.61 11.74
CA LEU A 240 5.60 8.29 12.21
C LEU A 240 6.85 7.42 12.05
N THR A 241 6.69 6.09 12.11
CA THR A 241 7.78 5.14 11.82
C THR A 241 8.17 5.17 10.34
N GLU A 242 7.19 5.20 9.43
CA GLU A 242 7.44 5.26 7.98
C GLU A 242 7.91 6.65 7.52
N PHE A 243 7.42 7.70 8.17
CA PHE A 243 7.65 9.11 7.81
C PHE A 243 8.28 9.87 8.99
N PRO A 244 9.60 9.73 9.25
CA PRO A 244 10.23 10.29 10.44
C PRO A 244 10.21 11.83 10.54
N GLN A 245 9.95 12.53 9.44
CA GLN A 245 9.84 14.00 9.41
C GLN A 245 8.39 14.50 9.64
N ALA A 246 7.43 13.59 9.73
CA ALA A 246 6.04 13.94 9.98
C ALA A 246 5.80 14.28 11.46
N THR A 247 4.74 15.04 11.71
CA THR A 247 4.33 15.44 13.06
C THR A 247 2.91 14.98 13.36
N THR A 248 2.56 14.90 14.64
CA THR A 248 1.16 14.69 15.02
C THR A 248 0.38 16.00 14.88
N TRP A 249 -0.90 15.89 14.51
CA TRP A 249 -1.82 17.01 14.35
C TRP A 249 -2.80 17.08 15.52
N ARG A 250 -2.58 18.07 16.40
CA ARG A 250 -3.37 18.28 17.63
C ARG A 250 -3.54 17.00 18.47
N MET A 251 -2.53 16.13 18.47
CA MET A 251 -2.56 14.84 19.14
C MET A 251 -1.29 14.68 20.00
N PRO A 252 -1.20 15.40 21.13
CA PRO A 252 -0.10 15.23 22.07
C PRO A 252 -0.13 13.82 22.70
N PRO A 253 1.02 13.30 23.17
CA PRO A 253 1.11 11.97 23.74
C PRO A 253 0.05 11.73 24.83
N GLY A 254 -0.69 10.63 24.72
CA GLY A 254 -1.71 10.24 25.69
C GLY A 254 -3.06 10.95 25.54
N MET A 255 -3.27 11.75 24.48
CA MET A 255 -4.59 12.27 24.13
C MET A 255 -5.60 11.14 23.92
N THR A 256 -6.81 11.34 24.47
CA THR A 256 -7.94 10.40 24.37
C THR A 256 -9.13 10.94 23.57
N ALA A 257 -9.04 12.17 23.06
CA ALA A 257 -10.13 12.81 22.33
C ALA A 257 -10.26 12.24 20.91
N PHE A 258 -11.49 11.93 20.49
CA PHE A 258 -11.83 11.54 19.13
C PHE A 258 -11.72 12.73 18.17
N GLU A 259 -11.67 12.47 16.86
CA GLU A 259 -11.54 13.54 15.87
C GLU A 259 -12.75 14.50 15.87
N GLU A 260 -13.97 13.99 16.07
CA GLU A 260 -15.19 14.80 16.10
C GLU A 260 -15.27 15.73 17.31
N GLU A 261 -14.68 15.31 18.45
CA GLU A 261 -14.65 16.14 19.66
C GLU A 261 -13.79 17.40 19.47
N LEU A 262 -12.80 17.33 18.59
CA LEU A 262 -11.92 18.46 18.25
C LEU A 262 -12.28 19.11 16.92
N LEU A 263 -13.44 18.80 16.33
CA LEU A 263 -13.80 19.21 14.97
C LEU A 263 -13.56 20.71 14.73
N GLY A 264 -14.03 21.59 15.63
CA GLY A 264 -13.85 23.04 15.48
C GLY A 264 -12.38 23.47 15.45
N ASP A 265 -11.56 22.88 16.31
CA ASP A 265 -10.12 23.15 16.39
C ASP A 265 -9.40 22.64 15.13
N LEU A 266 -9.74 21.43 14.66
CA LEU A 266 -9.18 20.85 13.45
C LEU A 266 -9.55 21.69 12.22
N LEU A 267 -10.82 22.08 12.09
CA LEU A 267 -11.28 22.93 11.01
C LEU A 267 -10.56 24.29 10.98
N SER A 268 -10.25 24.86 12.15
CA SER A 268 -9.50 26.12 12.23
C SER A 268 -8.10 26.04 11.59
N ASP A 269 -7.42 24.90 11.70
CA ASP A 269 -6.11 24.68 11.08
C ASP A 269 -6.21 24.49 9.55
N LEU A 270 -7.36 24.04 9.06
CA LEU A 270 -7.60 23.73 7.66
C LEU A 270 -8.04 24.93 6.83
N VAL A 271 -8.16 26.12 7.42
CA VAL A 271 -8.40 27.36 6.66
C VAL A 271 -7.08 27.80 6.01
N ASN A 272 -7.11 28.03 4.69
CA ASN A 272 -5.99 28.65 4.00
C ASN A 272 -6.10 30.18 4.14
N GLU A 273 -5.24 30.79 4.95
CA GLU A 273 -5.25 32.24 5.22
C GLU A 273 -4.69 33.07 4.04
N ALA A 274 -4.06 32.42 3.05
CA ALA A 274 -3.39 33.10 1.93
C ALA A 274 -4.33 33.91 1.01
N ASP A 275 -5.65 33.70 1.08
CA ASP A 275 -6.67 34.38 0.27
C ASP A 275 -7.45 35.48 1.03
N GLN A 276 -7.11 35.79 2.29
CA GLN A 276 -7.78 36.87 3.04
C GLN A 276 -7.30 38.29 2.67
N THR A 277 -6.57 38.44 1.55
CA THR A 277 -5.90 39.69 1.16
C THR A 277 -6.33 40.24 -0.21
N GLU A 278 -7.53 39.89 -0.70
CA GLU A 278 -8.18 40.59 -1.82
C GLU A 278 -9.37 41.44 -1.38
#